data_AF-A0AAD7G2H5-F1
#
_entry.id   AF-A0AAD7G2H5-F1
#
_cell.length_a   1.000
_cell.length_b   1.000
_cell.length_c   1.000
_cell.angle_alpha   90.00
_cell.angle_beta   90.00
_cell.angle_gamma   90.00
#
_symmetry.space_group_name_H-M   'P 1'
#
loop_
_entity.id
_entity.type
_entity.pdbx_description
1 polymer ?
#
loop_
_entity_poly.entity_id
_entity_poly.type
_entity_poly.pdbx_seq_one_letter_code
_entity_poly.pdbx_strand_id
1 'polypeptide(L)'
;MRLSAILFLSTALGALAIPASPTTEVRDGQTGTVMVLPPQATETGLKQIPDAAHPFIAPGPNDQRGPCPAMNTLSNHGYLPRNGIATFEEIVIAMMEAFNIELNFGALMVANNMLTRGNVFTNQLSIGGVSPLVPPYPGEIDGPETGGIAKHGRFEGDASMTRADAFIGDNRNFQDILYDKDLLQLGKFGDNGPDGNSTVFNLATMIGIKNQNIQMDQAANPMFEFAARRMNAAYLQAALTLTVFANGTTQQATLPIVGSFFRNQTFPENWHRAAAPVTAAANAVIENALLAAIPLKPGRNNAQGVFVADPPPPPPFNVTFACEAYYDQAANVPGTLVNTTGVLKQNVDFLTGIQFQLASNSPGCNQQILPFGPAGV
;
A
#
# COMPACT_ATOMS: atom_id res chain seq x y z
N MET A 1 -49.83 56.12 12.96
CA MET A 1 -49.51 54.68 13.07
C MET A 1 -48.70 54.25 11.85
N ARG A 2 -47.37 54.25 11.96
CA ARG A 2 -46.42 53.25 11.42
C ARG A 2 -45.00 53.75 11.70
N LEU A 3 -44.19 52.80 12.15
CA LEU A 3 -42.96 52.93 12.94
C LEU A 3 -41.75 53.46 12.16
N SER A 4 -40.96 54.29 12.84
CA SER A 4 -39.54 54.52 12.55
C SER A 4 -38.72 53.37 13.14
N ALA A 5 -37.82 52.78 12.37
CA ALA A 5 -36.81 51.84 12.85
C ALA A 5 -35.40 52.42 12.65
N ILE A 6 -34.65 52.37 13.73
CA ILE A 6 -33.37 53.01 14.02
C ILE A 6 -32.24 52.16 13.43
N LEU A 7 -31.32 52.78 12.69
CA LEU A 7 -30.10 52.15 12.18
C LEU A 7 -29.00 52.25 13.25
N PHE A 8 -28.64 51.12 13.87
CA PHE A 8 -27.47 51.02 14.75
C PHE A 8 -26.21 50.80 13.92
N LEU A 9 -25.28 51.76 13.94
CA LEU A 9 -23.90 51.57 13.52
C LEU A 9 -23.15 50.81 14.63
N SER A 10 -22.77 49.56 14.38
CA SER A 10 -21.80 48.84 15.22
C SER A 10 -20.43 48.82 14.54
N THR A 11 -19.47 49.50 15.15
CA THR A 11 -18.05 49.44 14.82
C THR A 11 -17.49 48.06 15.18
N ALA A 12 -17.20 47.23 14.18
CA ALA A 12 -16.39 46.04 14.36
C ALA A 12 -14.94 46.35 13.95
N LEU A 13 -14.11 46.75 14.92
CA LEU A 13 -12.67 46.52 14.84
C LEU A 13 -12.44 45.03 15.17
N GLY A 14 -12.23 44.21 14.16
CA GLY A 14 -11.77 42.83 14.28
C GLY A 14 -10.48 42.68 13.48
N ALA A 15 -9.39 42.39 14.18
CA ALA A 15 -8.03 42.36 13.66
C ALA A 15 -7.89 41.55 12.37
N LEU A 16 -7.18 42.11 11.38
CA LEU A 16 -6.56 41.32 10.33
C LEU A 16 -5.58 40.35 11.00
N ALA A 17 -5.97 39.08 11.12
CA ALA A 17 -5.01 38.01 11.33
C ALA A 17 -4.13 37.94 10.07
N ILE A 18 -2.92 38.47 10.17
CA ILE A 18 -1.86 38.20 9.20
C ILE A 18 -1.65 36.68 9.26
N PRO A 19 -1.84 35.92 8.16
CA PRO A 19 -1.49 34.51 8.17
C PRO A 19 0.01 34.45 8.44
N ALA A 20 0.39 33.88 9.59
CA ALA A 20 1.77 33.58 9.88
C ALA A 20 2.30 32.76 8.69
N SER A 21 3.35 33.25 8.03
CA SER A 21 4.08 32.46 7.05
C SER A 21 4.38 31.10 7.69
N PRO A 22 4.12 29.96 7.03
CA PRO A 22 4.38 28.66 7.62
C PRO A 22 5.86 28.64 8.00
N THR A 23 6.13 28.63 9.29
CA THR A 23 7.49 28.54 9.79
C THR A 23 7.98 27.17 9.39
N THR A 24 8.94 27.14 8.45
CA THR A 24 9.56 25.90 8.00
C THR A 24 10.22 25.24 9.20
N GLU A 25 9.69 24.09 9.61
CA GLU A 25 10.24 23.35 10.73
C GLU A 25 11.47 22.56 10.28
N VAL A 26 12.60 22.76 10.96
CA VAL A 26 13.85 22.06 10.66
C VAL A 26 14.30 21.27 11.89
N ARG A 27 14.59 19.98 11.72
CA ARG A 27 15.12 19.09 12.77
C ARG A 27 16.22 18.23 12.17
N ASP A 28 17.38 18.17 12.82
CA ASP A 28 18.54 17.38 12.36
C ASP A 28 18.92 17.61 10.90
N GLY A 29 18.84 18.87 10.45
CA GLY A 29 19.13 19.26 9.06
C GLY A 29 18.07 18.85 8.03
N GLN A 30 16.98 18.21 8.47
CA GLN A 30 15.83 17.85 7.64
C GLN A 30 14.78 18.96 7.70
N THR A 31 14.14 19.25 6.56
CA THR A 31 13.00 20.16 6.49
C THR A 31 11.70 19.36 6.56
N GLY A 32 10.83 19.71 7.50
CA GLY A 32 9.51 19.11 7.64
C GLY A 32 8.57 19.56 6.53
N THR A 33 7.84 18.62 5.94
CA THR A 33 6.85 18.85 4.89
C THR A 33 5.49 18.34 5.36
N VAL A 34 4.51 19.24 5.48
CA VAL A 34 3.13 18.86 5.83
C VAL A 34 2.52 18.05 4.68
N MET A 35 2.03 16.86 4.99
CA MET A 35 1.29 16.03 4.05
C MET A 35 -0.15 16.50 3.93
N VAL A 36 -0.69 16.38 2.72
CA VAL A 36 -2.09 16.68 2.44
C VAL A 36 -2.70 15.60 1.55
N LEU A 37 -4.01 15.43 1.63
CA LEU A 37 -4.72 14.61 0.68
C LEU A 37 -4.75 15.33 -0.67
N PRO A 38 -4.29 14.73 -1.78
CA PRO A 38 -4.36 15.36 -3.08
C PRO A 38 -5.83 15.51 -3.52
N PRO A 39 -6.13 16.42 -4.47
CA PRO A 39 -7.48 16.56 -5.01
C PRO A 39 -7.96 15.25 -5.64
N GLN A 40 -9.26 14.99 -5.53
CA GLN A 40 -9.90 13.87 -6.21
C GLN A 40 -9.76 14.00 -7.72
N ALA A 41 -9.46 12.90 -8.41
CA ALA A 41 -9.43 12.85 -9.86
C ALA A 41 -10.80 13.21 -10.46
N THR A 42 -10.81 14.10 -11.44
CA THR A 42 -12.03 14.49 -12.17
C THR A 42 -12.33 13.54 -13.32
N GLU A 43 -11.28 12.98 -13.94
CA GLU A 43 -11.37 12.03 -15.05
C GLU A 43 -11.17 10.60 -14.52
N THR A 44 -12.25 9.82 -14.45
CA THR A 44 -12.25 8.45 -13.91
C THR A 44 -12.66 7.40 -14.94
N GLY A 45 -12.82 7.80 -16.21
CA GLY A 45 -13.13 6.88 -17.29
C GLY A 45 -11.94 6.05 -17.78
N LEU A 46 -12.22 5.19 -18.76
CA LEU A 46 -11.20 4.47 -19.52
C LEU A 46 -10.17 5.44 -20.09
N LYS A 47 -8.89 5.09 -19.93
CA LYS A 47 -7.77 5.79 -20.52
C LYS A 47 -6.74 4.75 -20.98
N GLN A 48 -6.27 4.88 -22.21
CA GLN A 48 -5.19 4.04 -22.73
C GLN A 48 -3.87 4.42 -22.05
N ILE A 49 -3.13 3.42 -21.58
CA ILE A 49 -1.82 3.54 -20.93
C ILE A 49 -0.93 2.39 -21.46
N PRO A 50 0.35 2.61 -21.79
CA PRO A 50 1.10 3.85 -21.61
C PRO A 50 0.70 4.94 -22.62
N ASP A 51 0.80 6.20 -22.19
CA ASP A 51 0.64 7.35 -23.07
C ASP A 51 2.02 7.91 -23.48
N ALA A 52 2.05 8.79 -24.51
CA ALA A 52 3.30 9.32 -25.05
C ALA A 52 4.08 10.21 -24.06
N ALA A 53 3.42 10.74 -23.03
CA ALA A 53 4.07 11.55 -22.00
C ALA A 53 4.79 10.68 -20.94
N HIS A 54 4.43 9.40 -20.86
CA HIS A 54 4.95 8.45 -19.87
C HIS A 54 5.64 7.24 -20.54
N PRO A 55 6.69 7.46 -21.36
CA PRO A 55 7.40 6.36 -22.00
C PRO A 55 8.13 5.51 -20.97
N PHE A 56 8.26 4.21 -21.28
CA PHE A 56 9.10 3.32 -20.50
C PHE A 56 10.58 3.75 -20.59
N ILE A 57 11.24 3.82 -19.43
CA ILE A 57 12.69 3.92 -19.32
C ILE A 57 13.11 2.92 -18.24
N ALA A 58 14.03 2.02 -18.60
CA ALA A 58 14.58 1.05 -17.66
C ALA A 58 15.26 1.77 -16.48
N PRO A 59 15.13 1.27 -15.24
CA PRO A 59 15.76 1.89 -14.08
C PRO A 59 17.28 1.86 -14.19
N GLY A 60 17.92 2.97 -13.85
CA GLY A 60 19.37 3.05 -13.69
C GLY A 60 19.85 2.37 -12.40
N PRO A 61 21.18 2.27 -12.21
CA PRO A 61 21.77 1.56 -11.07
C PRO A 61 21.46 2.17 -9.69
N ASN A 62 21.09 3.45 -9.65
CA ASN A 62 20.75 4.16 -8.40
C ASN A 62 19.23 4.33 -8.21
N ASP A 63 18.42 3.84 -9.15
CA ASP A 63 16.97 3.99 -9.11
C ASP A 63 16.35 2.88 -8.25
N GLN A 64 15.55 3.28 -7.26
CA GLN A 64 14.91 2.33 -6.35
C GLN A 64 13.73 1.64 -7.02
N ARG A 65 13.76 0.31 -7.04
CA ARG A 65 12.62 -0.57 -7.31
C ARG A 65 12.46 -1.56 -6.18
N GLY A 66 11.26 -2.06 -5.93
CA GLY A 66 11.00 -2.92 -4.77
C GLY A 66 10.07 -4.09 -5.04
N PRO A 67 9.44 -4.63 -3.99
CA PRO A 67 8.54 -5.78 -4.11
C PRO A 67 7.22 -5.46 -4.83
N CYS A 68 6.86 -4.18 -4.98
CA CYS A 68 5.60 -3.76 -5.59
C CYS A 68 5.72 -3.57 -7.12
N PRO A 69 5.20 -4.48 -7.95
CA PRO A 69 5.28 -4.36 -9.42
C PRO A 69 4.56 -3.10 -9.96
N ALA A 70 3.47 -2.69 -9.31
CA ALA A 70 2.72 -1.50 -9.72
C ALA A 70 3.56 -0.22 -9.55
N MET A 71 4.16 0.00 -8.37
CA MET A 71 5.00 1.18 -8.12
C MET A 71 6.28 1.17 -8.96
N ASN A 72 6.83 -0.02 -9.22
CA ASN A 72 7.96 -0.18 -10.13
C ASN A 72 7.59 0.25 -11.55
N THR A 73 6.41 -0.17 -12.03
CA THR A 73 5.89 0.21 -13.36
C THR A 73 5.63 1.72 -13.43
N LEU A 74 5.00 2.32 -12.41
CA LEU A 74 4.77 3.76 -12.36
C LEU A 74 6.08 4.56 -12.44
N SER A 75 7.11 4.15 -11.71
CA SER A 75 8.42 4.80 -11.75
C SER A 75 9.15 4.56 -13.08
N ASN A 76 9.03 3.37 -13.67
CA ASN A 76 9.58 3.06 -14.99
C ASN A 76 8.91 3.84 -16.12
N HIS A 77 7.70 4.35 -15.91
CA HIS A 77 6.97 5.17 -16.87
C HIS A 77 6.95 6.67 -16.52
N GLY A 78 7.51 7.06 -15.36
CA GLY A 78 7.58 8.46 -14.96
C GLY A 78 6.27 9.04 -14.39
N TYR A 79 5.29 8.19 -14.05
CA TYR A 79 4.16 8.60 -13.20
C TYR A 79 4.62 8.87 -11.77
N LEU A 80 5.66 8.16 -11.33
CA LEU A 80 6.44 8.47 -10.13
C LEU A 80 7.84 8.94 -10.52
N PRO A 81 8.54 9.67 -9.64
CA PRO A 81 9.96 9.96 -9.81
C PRO A 81 10.74 8.68 -10.17
N ARG A 82 11.48 8.73 -11.28
CA ARG A 82 12.14 7.53 -11.85
C ARG A 82 13.18 6.92 -10.91
N ASN A 83 13.75 7.73 -10.01
CA ASN A 83 14.65 7.31 -8.94
C ASN A 83 13.96 6.47 -7.85
N GLY A 84 12.63 6.34 -7.86
CA GLY A 84 11.87 5.53 -6.91
C GLY A 84 11.79 6.12 -5.50
N ILE A 85 12.01 7.42 -5.34
CA ILE A 85 11.74 8.15 -4.10
C ILE A 85 10.57 9.09 -4.36
N ALA A 86 9.47 8.91 -3.63
CA ALA A 86 8.23 9.65 -3.88
C ALA A 86 7.58 10.13 -2.58
N THR A 87 6.80 11.20 -2.68
CA THR A 87 5.97 11.70 -1.58
C THR A 87 4.65 10.94 -1.47
N PHE A 88 3.94 11.14 -0.37
CA PHE A 88 2.58 10.64 -0.19
C PHE A 88 1.66 11.05 -1.36
N GLU A 89 1.66 12.34 -1.71
CA GLU A 89 0.81 12.90 -2.76
C GLU A 89 1.15 12.33 -4.13
N GLU A 90 2.43 12.25 -4.48
CA GLU A 90 2.88 11.71 -5.77
C GLU A 90 2.40 10.27 -5.96
N ILE A 91 2.49 9.45 -4.92
CA ILE A 91 2.03 8.05 -4.99
C ILE A 91 0.52 7.97 -5.15
N VAL A 92 -0.25 8.71 -4.36
CA VAL A 92 -1.71 8.71 -4.45
C VAL A 92 -2.18 9.23 -5.82
N ILE A 93 -1.56 10.30 -6.34
CA ILE A 93 -1.87 10.85 -7.67
C ILE A 93 -1.54 9.84 -8.77
N ALA A 94 -0.36 9.22 -8.74
CA ALA A 94 0.05 8.25 -9.75
C ALA A 94 -0.88 7.02 -9.78
N MET A 95 -1.34 6.57 -8.62
CA MET A 95 -2.29 5.46 -8.51
C MET A 95 -3.69 5.81 -9.05
N MET A 96 -4.19 7.02 -8.78
CA MET A 96 -5.43 7.50 -9.40
C MET A 96 -5.27 7.62 -10.91
N GLU A 97 -4.18 8.21 -11.38
CA GLU A 97 -4.03 8.54 -12.79
C GLU A 97 -3.79 7.30 -13.67
N ALA A 98 -2.86 6.43 -13.29
CA ALA A 98 -2.48 5.30 -14.13
C ALA A 98 -3.34 4.06 -13.90
N PHE A 99 -3.82 3.84 -12.67
CA PHE A 99 -4.56 2.62 -12.29
C PHE A 99 -6.02 2.88 -11.93
N ASN A 100 -6.45 4.14 -11.91
CA ASN A 100 -7.79 4.52 -11.48
C ASN A 100 -8.14 4.01 -10.08
N ILE A 101 -7.19 3.97 -9.15
CA ILE A 101 -7.46 3.58 -7.77
C ILE A 101 -8.19 4.74 -7.07
N GLU A 102 -9.27 4.45 -6.33
CA GLU A 102 -10.03 5.45 -5.59
C GLU A 102 -9.16 6.22 -4.59
N LEU A 103 -9.35 7.54 -4.48
CA LEU A 103 -8.54 8.44 -3.64
C LEU A 103 -8.33 7.91 -2.21
N ASN A 104 -9.41 7.59 -1.48
CA ASN A 104 -9.30 7.18 -0.08
C ASN A 104 -8.60 5.82 0.04
N PHE A 105 -8.94 4.89 -0.86
CA PHE A 105 -8.31 3.58 -0.88
C PHE A 105 -6.81 3.66 -1.19
N GLY A 106 -6.43 4.48 -2.17
CA GLY A 106 -5.04 4.77 -2.47
C GLY A 106 -4.32 5.42 -1.29
N ALA A 107 -4.92 6.45 -0.70
CA ALA A 107 -4.38 7.15 0.47
C ALA A 107 -4.15 6.21 1.66
N LEU A 108 -5.02 5.23 1.92
CA LEU A 108 -4.80 4.22 2.96
C LEU A 108 -3.56 3.37 2.71
N MET A 109 -3.42 2.86 1.49
CA MET A 109 -2.27 2.02 1.16
C MET A 109 -0.97 2.83 1.32
N VAL A 110 -0.94 4.09 0.88
CA VAL A 110 0.23 4.95 1.02
C VAL A 110 0.47 5.34 2.48
N ALA A 111 -0.59 5.60 3.26
CA ALA A 111 -0.47 5.90 4.69
C ALA A 111 0.18 4.75 5.47
N ASN A 112 -0.22 3.50 5.19
CA ASN A 112 0.40 2.31 5.79
C ASN A 112 1.90 2.24 5.45
N ASN A 113 2.27 2.50 4.20
CA ASN A 113 3.68 2.49 3.78
C ASN A 113 4.49 3.62 4.41
N MET A 114 3.95 4.83 4.46
CA MET A 114 4.61 6.00 5.05
C MET A 114 4.88 5.78 6.55
N LEU A 115 3.88 5.33 7.31
CA LEU A 115 4.02 5.12 8.75
C LEU A 115 5.01 3.99 9.10
N THR A 116 5.12 2.96 8.25
CA THR A 116 5.93 1.78 8.54
C THR A 116 7.35 1.85 7.97
N ARG A 117 7.53 2.54 6.83
CA ARG A 117 8.73 2.48 5.99
C ARG A 117 9.15 3.79 5.33
N GLY A 118 8.40 4.88 5.53
CA GLY A 118 8.74 6.22 5.06
C GLY A 118 9.34 7.10 6.14
N ASN A 119 9.83 8.27 5.73
CA ASN A 119 10.08 9.39 6.62
C ASN A 119 8.86 10.32 6.58
N VAL A 120 8.00 10.18 7.60
CA VAL A 120 6.76 10.97 7.76
C VAL A 120 7.05 12.45 8.06
N PHE A 121 8.25 12.82 8.53
CA PHE A 121 8.62 14.23 8.74
C PHE A 121 8.92 14.93 7.40
N THR A 122 9.74 14.32 6.54
CA THR A 122 10.13 14.89 5.25
C THR A 122 9.15 14.61 4.12
N ASN A 123 8.13 13.77 4.36
CA ASN A 123 7.18 13.27 3.37
C ASN A 123 7.88 12.53 2.21
N GLN A 124 8.72 11.55 2.54
CA GLN A 124 9.44 10.77 1.53
C GLN A 124 9.40 9.27 1.82
N LEU A 125 9.23 8.49 0.78
CA LEU A 125 9.24 7.03 0.80
C LEU A 125 10.12 6.50 -0.32
N SER A 126 10.97 5.51 -0.02
CA SER A 126 11.57 4.69 -1.06
C SER A 126 10.64 3.56 -1.43
N ILE A 127 10.37 3.41 -2.73
CA ILE A 127 9.64 2.24 -3.28
C ILE A 127 10.51 0.98 -3.34
N GLY A 128 11.78 1.08 -2.94
CA GLY A 128 12.73 -0.02 -2.85
C GLY A 128 13.20 -0.22 -1.42
N GLY A 129 14.52 -0.36 -1.26
CA GLY A 129 15.16 -0.54 0.04
C GLY A 129 15.63 0.78 0.66
N VAL A 130 16.61 0.68 1.55
CA VAL A 130 17.27 1.82 2.18
C VAL A 130 17.88 2.73 1.11
N SER A 131 17.66 4.04 1.27
CA SER A 131 18.20 5.06 0.37
C SER A 131 18.69 6.25 1.19
N PRO A 132 19.88 6.80 0.89
CA PRO A 132 20.37 8.02 1.55
C PRO A 132 19.50 9.25 1.26
N LEU A 133 18.65 9.17 0.24
CA LEU A 133 17.69 10.23 -0.08
C LEU A 133 16.51 10.27 0.91
N VAL A 134 16.25 9.17 1.63
CA VAL A 134 15.20 9.09 2.65
C VAL A 134 15.85 8.87 4.01
N PRO A 135 16.29 9.95 4.70
CA PRO A 135 16.97 9.83 5.98
C PRO A 135 16.05 9.22 7.05
N PRO A 136 16.60 8.67 8.15
CA PRO A 136 15.79 8.29 9.30
C PRO A 136 15.05 9.49 9.87
N TYR A 137 14.07 9.22 10.74
CA TYR A 137 13.40 10.29 11.47
C TYR A 137 14.41 11.16 12.25
N PRO A 138 14.11 12.46 12.45
CA PRO A 138 14.85 13.25 13.42
C PRO A 138 14.93 12.56 14.78
N GLY A 139 16.13 12.52 15.36
CA GLY A 139 16.46 11.80 16.59
C GLY A 139 16.48 10.28 16.47
N GLU A 140 16.40 9.73 15.25
CA GLU A 140 16.37 8.27 14.98
C GLU A 140 15.33 7.53 15.84
N ILE A 141 14.18 8.17 16.08
CA ILE A 141 13.12 7.64 16.98
C ILE A 141 12.50 6.32 16.52
N ASP A 142 12.85 5.88 15.32
CA ASP A 142 12.48 4.59 14.74
C ASP A 142 13.71 3.84 14.18
N GLY A 143 14.89 4.09 14.75
CA GLY A 143 16.15 3.50 14.33
C GLY A 143 16.86 4.26 13.21
N PRO A 144 18.00 3.72 12.75
CA PRO A 144 18.97 4.44 11.92
C PRO A 144 18.57 4.53 10.44
N GLU A 145 17.50 3.86 10.02
CA GLU A 145 17.04 3.83 8.64
C GLU A 145 15.52 3.63 8.55
N THR A 146 14.91 4.16 7.50
CA THR A 146 13.48 3.95 7.20
C THR A 146 13.19 2.61 6.51
N GLY A 147 14.21 2.04 5.85
CA GLY A 147 14.13 0.74 5.17
C GLY A 147 13.52 0.76 3.77
N GLY A 148 12.61 1.69 3.48
CA GLY A 148 11.79 1.64 2.27
C GLY A 148 10.84 0.44 2.26
N ILE A 149 9.95 0.37 1.27
CA ILE A 149 8.92 -0.68 1.24
C ILE A 149 9.48 -2.11 1.02
N ALA A 150 10.78 -2.28 0.76
CA ALA A 150 11.42 -3.60 0.65
C ALA A 150 11.96 -4.13 2.00
N LYS A 151 11.98 -3.32 3.06
CA LYS A 151 12.42 -3.81 4.38
C LYS A 151 11.35 -4.73 4.98
N HIS A 152 11.74 -5.99 5.17
CA HIS A 152 10.93 -7.06 5.72
C HIS A 152 10.28 -6.73 7.07
N GLY A 153 9.09 -7.27 7.33
CA GLY A 153 8.35 -7.15 8.59
C GLY A 153 7.13 -6.24 8.46
N ARG A 154 7.28 -4.93 8.62
CA ARG A 154 6.14 -4.00 8.78
C ARG A 154 5.28 -3.75 7.54
N PHE A 155 5.77 -4.04 6.34
CA PHE A 155 4.99 -3.95 5.09
C PHE A 155 5.29 -5.14 4.18
N GLU A 156 6.53 -5.22 3.70
CA GLU A 156 7.06 -6.39 3.00
C GLU A 156 7.05 -7.60 3.95
N GLY A 157 6.73 -8.78 3.42
CA GLY A 157 6.70 -9.99 4.22
C GLY A 157 6.45 -11.23 3.37
N ASP A 158 6.22 -12.33 4.08
CA ASP A 158 6.28 -13.68 3.51
C ASP A 158 5.07 -14.04 2.64
N ALA A 159 5.13 -15.16 1.92
CA ALA A 159 4.07 -15.64 1.01
C ALA A 159 3.74 -14.64 -0.12
N SER A 160 4.78 -13.98 -0.63
CA SER A 160 4.69 -13.16 -1.84
C SER A 160 4.46 -14.03 -3.08
N MET A 161 3.93 -13.45 -4.16
CA MET A 161 3.67 -14.22 -5.41
C MET A 161 4.95 -14.47 -6.20
N THR A 162 5.78 -13.44 -6.35
CA THR A 162 6.93 -13.47 -7.27
C THR A 162 8.27 -13.06 -6.64
N ARG A 163 8.30 -12.89 -5.31
CA ARG A 163 9.47 -12.55 -4.48
C ARG A 163 9.59 -13.61 -3.38
N ALA A 164 10.80 -14.02 -3.01
CA ALA A 164 11.00 -15.00 -1.95
C ALA A 164 10.87 -14.35 -0.58
N ASP A 165 10.59 -15.14 0.45
CA ASP A 165 10.67 -14.66 1.82
C ASP A 165 12.09 -14.17 2.17
N ALA A 166 12.18 -13.11 2.96
CA ALA A 166 13.46 -12.47 3.29
C ALA A 166 14.44 -13.40 4.02
N PHE A 167 13.93 -14.37 4.78
CA PHE A 167 14.76 -15.33 5.50
C PHE A 167 15.47 -16.32 4.58
N ILE A 168 14.83 -16.72 3.47
CA ILE A 168 15.35 -17.77 2.57
C ILE A 168 15.86 -17.22 1.24
N GLY A 169 15.67 -15.93 0.95
CA GLY A 169 16.11 -15.35 -0.31
C GLY A 169 15.84 -13.86 -0.47
N ASP A 170 15.67 -13.48 -1.73
CA ASP A 170 15.49 -12.09 -2.16
C ASP A 170 14.00 -11.68 -2.13
N ASN A 171 13.65 -10.86 -1.14
CA ASN A 171 12.30 -10.36 -0.92
C ASN A 171 11.90 -9.16 -1.79
N ARG A 172 12.78 -8.74 -2.70
CA ARG A 172 12.66 -7.49 -3.43
C ARG A 172 12.49 -7.73 -4.93
N ASN A 173 13.38 -8.52 -5.52
CA ASN A 173 13.45 -8.67 -6.97
C ASN A 173 12.52 -9.78 -7.50
N PHE A 174 12.08 -9.63 -8.74
CA PHE A 174 11.27 -10.64 -9.43
C PHE A 174 12.06 -11.94 -9.60
N GLN A 175 11.40 -13.08 -9.40
CA GLN A 175 12.00 -14.40 -9.53
C GLN A 175 11.19 -15.26 -10.51
N ASP A 176 11.83 -15.65 -11.62
CA ASP A 176 11.20 -16.52 -12.63
C ASP A 176 10.67 -17.82 -12.01
N ILE A 177 11.43 -18.44 -11.11
CA ILE A 177 11.04 -19.71 -10.49
C ILE A 177 9.75 -19.62 -9.66
N LEU A 178 9.46 -18.48 -9.04
CA LEU A 178 8.22 -18.28 -8.29
C LEU A 178 7.06 -18.01 -9.26
N TYR A 179 7.30 -17.17 -10.26
CA TYR A 179 6.30 -16.90 -11.30
C TYR A 179 5.93 -18.16 -12.08
N ASP A 180 6.89 -19.03 -12.42
CA ASP A 180 6.63 -20.32 -13.07
C ASP A 180 5.69 -21.20 -12.24
N LYS A 181 5.82 -21.18 -10.91
CA LYS A 181 4.91 -21.89 -10.01
C LYS A 181 3.51 -21.25 -9.99
N ASP A 182 3.41 -19.93 -10.12
CA ASP A 182 2.12 -19.25 -10.29
C ASP A 182 1.47 -19.65 -11.62
N LEU A 183 2.26 -19.80 -12.69
CA LEU A 183 1.79 -20.26 -13.99
C LEU A 183 1.27 -21.71 -13.96
N LEU A 184 1.81 -22.57 -13.08
CA LEU A 184 1.24 -23.90 -12.86
C LEU A 184 -0.16 -23.85 -12.24
N GLN A 185 -0.45 -22.85 -11.41
CA GLN A 185 -1.79 -22.65 -10.85
C GLN A 185 -2.73 -22.05 -11.90
N LEU A 186 -2.23 -21.12 -12.72
CA LEU A 186 -2.95 -20.60 -13.87
C LEU A 186 -3.34 -21.72 -14.85
N GLY A 187 -2.42 -22.63 -15.20
CA GLY A 187 -2.72 -23.74 -16.11
C GLY A 187 -3.78 -24.73 -15.57
N LYS A 188 -4.02 -24.75 -14.25
CA LYS A 188 -5.03 -25.61 -13.62
C LYS A 188 -6.39 -24.94 -13.49
N PHE A 189 -6.41 -23.64 -13.19
CA PHE A 189 -7.61 -22.93 -12.74
C PHE A 189 -7.97 -21.70 -13.57
N GLY A 190 -7.08 -21.29 -14.48
CA GLY A 190 -7.26 -20.12 -15.34
C GLY A 190 -8.33 -20.35 -16.40
N ASP A 191 -9.02 -19.28 -16.74
CA ASP A 191 -10.01 -19.28 -17.82
C ASP A 191 -9.33 -19.21 -19.19
N ASN A 192 -10.06 -19.64 -20.22
CA ASN A 192 -9.63 -19.45 -21.60
C ASN A 192 -9.78 -17.97 -21.97
N GLY A 193 -8.81 -17.46 -22.71
CA GLY A 193 -8.76 -16.06 -23.14
C GLY A 193 -8.37 -15.90 -24.61
N PRO A 194 -8.19 -14.66 -25.06
CA PRO A 194 -7.72 -14.37 -26.41
C PRO A 194 -6.34 -14.97 -26.70
N ASP A 195 -5.53 -15.21 -25.67
CA ASP A 195 -4.17 -15.75 -25.78
C ASP A 195 -4.12 -17.29 -25.72
N GLY A 196 -5.27 -17.98 -25.61
CA GLY A 196 -5.37 -19.44 -25.60
C GLY A 196 -6.08 -20.01 -24.38
N ASN A 197 -5.86 -21.31 -24.13
CA ASN A 197 -6.48 -22.01 -23.01
C ASN A 197 -5.77 -21.69 -21.69
N SER A 198 -6.54 -21.47 -20.63
CA SER A 198 -6.03 -21.17 -19.29
C SER A 198 -4.99 -20.05 -19.25
N THR A 199 -5.29 -18.93 -19.92
CA THR A 199 -4.41 -17.75 -19.98
C THR A 199 -4.96 -16.55 -19.22
N VAL A 200 -6.16 -16.64 -18.65
CA VAL A 200 -6.77 -15.54 -17.89
C VAL A 200 -6.75 -15.87 -16.41
N PHE A 201 -6.12 -15.00 -15.62
CA PHE A 201 -6.12 -15.10 -14.18
C PHE A 201 -7.52 -14.78 -13.63
N ASN A 202 -7.98 -15.60 -12.71
CA ASN A 202 -9.27 -15.47 -12.03
C ASN A 202 -9.13 -15.74 -10.53
N LEU A 203 -10.24 -15.69 -9.79
CA LEU A 203 -10.25 -15.95 -8.35
C LEU A 203 -9.71 -17.34 -7.98
N ALA A 204 -10.08 -18.38 -8.74
CA ALA A 204 -9.61 -19.75 -8.48
C ALA A 204 -8.09 -19.88 -8.66
N THR A 205 -7.54 -19.20 -9.67
CA THR A 205 -6.09 -19.09 -9.87
C THR A 205 -5.41 -18.41 -8.68
N MET A 206 -5.96 -17.29 -8.20
CA MET A 206 -5.41 -16.57 -7.04
C MET A 206 -5.46 -17.39 -5.75
N ILE A 207 -6.54 -18.15 -5.53
CA ILE A 207 -6.64 -19.09 -4.41
C ILE A 207 -5.54 -20.16 -4.51
N GLY A 208 -5.37 -20.75 -5.69
CA GLY A 208 -4.32 -21.75 -5.94
C GLY A 208 -2.91 -21.20 -5.67
N ILE A 209 -2.61 -20.01 -6.19
CA ILE A 209 -1.33 -19.31 -5.97
C ILE A 209 -1.08 -19.07 -4.49
N LYS A 210 -2.03 -18.44 -3.80
CA LYS A 210 -1.83 -18.05 -2.40
C LYS A 210 -1.71 -19.27 -1.48
N ASN A 211 -2.55 -20.28 -1.68
CA ASN A 211 -2.48 -21.51 -0.89
C ASN A 211 -1.15 -22.24 -1.11
N GLN A 212 -0.67 -22.30 -2.36
CA GLN A 212 0.61 -22.92 -2.68
C GLN A 212 1.77 -22.18 -2.03
N ASN A 213 1.84 -20.85 -2.16
CA ASN A 213 2.98 -20.07 -1.67
C ASN A 213 3.04 -20.10 -0.14
N ILE A 214 1.90 -19.95 0.54
CA ILE A 214 1.81 -20.13 2.00
C ILE A 214 2.35 -21.50 2.43
N GLN A 215 1.95 -22.59 1.77
CA GLN A 215 2.42 -23.93 2.14
C GLN A 215 3.92 -24.13 1.90
N MET A 216 4.43 -23.63 0.76
CA MET A 216 5.85 -23.74 0.42
C MET A 216 6.70 -22.94 1.41
N ASP A 217 6.31 -21.71 1.69
CA ASP A 217 7.07 -20.79 2.52
C ASP A 217 6.99 -21.22 4.00
N GLN A 218 5.82 -21.64 4.49
CA GLN A 218 5.69 -22.24 5.81
C GLN A 218 6.59 -23.48 5.98
N ALA A 219 6.79 -24.28 4.94
CA ALA A 219 7.67 -25.45 5.00
C ALA A 219 9.16 -25.11 4.88
N ALA A 220 9.51 -24.07 4.12
CA ALA A 220 10.89 -23.73 3.80
C ALA A 220 11.51 -22.67 4.73
N ASN A 221 10.69 -21.81 5.33
CA ASN A 221 11.11 -20.66 6.13
C ASN A 221 10.84 -20.89 7.64
N PRO A 222 11.87 -21.22 8.44
CA PRO A 222 11.76 -21.32 9.89
C PRO A 222 11.25 -20.05 10.60
N MET A 223 11.36 -18.90 9.96
CA MET A 223 10.92 -17.59 10.47
C MET A 223 9.64 -17.09 9.79
N PHE A 224 8.92 -17.98 9.08
CA PHE A 224 7.69 -17.64 8.35
C PHE A 224 6.71 -16.84 9.23
N GLU A 225 6.28 -15.67 8.76
CA GLU A 225 5.33 -14.80 9.43
C GLU A 225 4.19 -14.42 8.49
N PHE A 226 2.97 -14.72 8.93
CA PHE A 226 1.74 -14.41 8.20
C PHE A 226 0.71 -13.84 9.18
N ALA A 227 1.11 -12.80 9.91
CA ALA A 227 0.24 -12.07 10.83
C ALA A 227 -0.90 -11.37 10.07
N ALA A 228 -1.91 -10.88 10.80
CA ALA A 228 -3.16 -10.43 10.19
C ALA A 228 -2.97 -9.30 9.17
N ARG A 229 -2.07 -8.34 9.44
CA ARG A 229 -1.70 -7.29 8.49
C ARG A 229 -1.04 -7.88 7.24
N ARG A 230 -0.08 -8.80 7.40
CA ARG A 230 0.63 -9.40 6.27
C ARG A 230 -0.30 -10.25 5.43
N MET A 231 -1.15 -11.05 6.06
CA MET A 231 -2.18 -11.84 5.41
C MET A 231 -3.16 -10.95 4.63
N ASN A 232 -3.65 -9.86 5.24
CA ASN A 232 -4.51 -8.90 4.54
C ASN A 232 -3.80 -8.32 3.30
N ALA A 233 -2.56 -7.83 3.46
CA ALA A 233 -1.78 -7.31 2.34
C ALA A 233 -1.55 -8.35 1.23
N ALA A 234 -1.26 -9.61 1.59
CA ALA A 234 -1.01 -10.68 0.64
C ALA A 234 -2.24 -11.04 -0.18
N TYR A 235 -3.44 -11.05 0.44
CA TYR A 235 -4.70 -11.29 -0.26
C TYR A 235 -5.16 -10.08 -1.07
N LEU A 236 -4.96 -8.86 -0.54
CA LEU A 236 -5.23 -7.65 -1.28
C LEU A 236 -4.37 -7.57 -2.56
N GLN A 237 -3.10 -7.96 -2.51
CA GLN A 237 -2.24 -8.01 -3.71
C GLN A 237 -2.75 -8.98 -4.78
N ALA A 238 -3.33 -10.12 -4.37
CA ALA A 238 -3.99 -11.03 -5.31
C ALA A 238 -5.25 -10.41 -5.92
N ALA A 239 -6.06 -9.72 -5.11
CA ALA A 239 -7.23 -8.97 -5.58
C ALA A 239 -6.84 -7.86 -6.57
N LEU A 240 -5.83 -7.05 -6.25
CA LEU A 240 -5.30 -6.00 -7.11
C LEU A 240 -4.74 -6.54 -8.43
N THR A 241 -4.20 -7.76 -8.45
CA THR A 241 -3.79 -8.39 -9.71
C THR A 241 -4.99 -8.60 -10.64
N LEU A 242 -6.15 -8.93 -10.10
CA LEU A 242 -7.37 -9.12 -10.89
C LEU A 242 -8.07 -7.79 -11.21
N THR A 243 -8.06 -6.82 -10.30
CA THR A 243 -8.84 -5.57 -10.44
C THR A 243 -8.06 -4.44 -11.08
N VAL A 244 -6.75 -4.33 -10.80
CA VAL A 244 -5.88 -3.26 -11.31
C VAL A 244 -5.15 -3.68 -12.58
N PHE A 245 -4.64 -4.91 -12.69
CA PHE A 245 -3.91 -5.29 -13.91
C PHE A 245 -4.82 -5.72 -15.05
N ALA A 246 -6.08 -6.06 -14.80
CA ALA A 246 -7.01 -6.34 -15.89
C ALA A 246 -7.09 -5.15 -16.87
N ASN A 247 -7.11 -5.44 -18.17
CA ASN A 247 -7.33 -4.39 -19.17
C ASN A 247 -8.76 -3.87 -19.04
N GLY A 248 -8.95 -2.57 -18.82
CA GLY A 248 -10.25 -1.97 -18.55
C GLY A 248 -11.29 -2.18 -19.66
N THR A 249 -10.85 -2.44 -20.91
CA THR A 249 -11.76 -2.71 -22.04
C THR A 249 -12.30 -4.13 -22.06
N THR A 250 -11.50 -5.11 -21.67
CA THR A 250 -11.86 -6.55 -21.68
C THR A 250 -12.23 -7.08 -20.31
N GLN A 251 -11.84 -6.36 -19.24
CA GLN A 251 -11.93 -6.75 -17.84
C GLN A 251 -11.19 -8.07 -17.53
N GLN A 252 -10.13 -8.37 -18.30
CA GLN A 252 -9.35 -9.60 -18.15
C GLN A 252 -7.90 -9.30 -17.76
N ALA A 253 -7.42 -9.98 -16.73
CA ALA A 253 -6.01 -10.06 -16.37
C ALA A 253 -5.38 -11.26 -17.09
N THR A 254 -4.98 -11.06 -18.35
CA THR A 254 -4.39 -12.14 -19.16
C THR A 254 -2.91 -12.36 -18.82
N LEU A 255 -2.38 -13.52 -19.17
CA LEU A 255 -0.98 -13.90 -18.96
C LEU A 255 0.01 -12.85 -19.51
N PRO A 256 -0.11 -12.37 -20.76
CA PRO A 256 0.75 -11.29 -21.25
C PRO A 256 0.67 -10.01 -20.40
N ILE A 257 -0.53 -9.65 -19.93
CA ILE A 257 -0.72 -8.45 -19.12
C ILE A 257 -0.07 -8.60 -17.75
N VAL A 258 -0.37 -9.69 -17.03
CA VAL A 258 0.19 -9.96 -15.70
C VAL A 258 1.71 -10.09 -15.78
N GLY A 259 2.23 -10.76 -16.81
CA GLY A 259 3.67 -10.86 -17.07
C GLY A 259 4.33 -9.50 -17.31
N SER A 260 3.66 -8.60 -18.04
CA SER A 260 4.17 -7.23 -18.25
C SER A 260 4.37 -6.48 -16.94
N PHE A 261 3.43 -6.57 -16.00
CA PHE A 261 3.56 -5.88 -14.71
C PHE A 261 4.57 -6.54 -13.77
N PHE A 262 4.53 -7.88 -13.62
CA PHE A 262 5.39 -8.57 -12.65
C PHE A 262 6.84 -8.72 -13.12
N ARG A 263 7.03 -9.15 -14.38
CA ARG A 263 8.34 -9.50 -14.94
C ARG A 263 9.01 -8.29 -15.58
N ASN A 264 8.29 -7.60 -16.46
CA ASN A 264 8.86 -6.50 -17.24
C ASN A 264 8.76 -5.16 -16.51
N GLN A 265 7.81 -5.04 -15.58
CA GLN A 265 7.46 -3.81 -14.87
C GLN A 265 7.16 -2.67 -15.85
N THR A 266 6.35 -3.01 -16.85
CA THR A 266 5.88 -2.15 -17.94
C THR A 266 4.35 -2.20 -18.02
N PHE A 267 3.74 -1.11 -18.50
CA PHE A 267 2.36 -1.20 -18.97
C PHE A 267 2.30 -2.02 -20.29
N PRO A 268 1.35 -2.96 -20.44
CA PRO A 268 1.19 -3.69 -21.69
C PRO A 268 0.77 -2.76 -22.84
N GLU A 269 1.08 -3.14 -24.08
CA GLU A 269 0.57 -2.41 -25.25
C GLU A 269 -0.96 -2.48 -25.32
N ASN A 270 -1.60 -1.39 -25.76
CA ASN A 270 -3.05 -1.24 -25.86
C ASN A 270 -3.81 -1.51 -24.54
N TRP A 271 -3.12 -1.44 -23.40
CA TRP A 271 -3.74 -1.57 -22.09
C TRP A 271 -4.51 -0.31 -21.75
N HIS A 272 -5.63 -0.47 -21.04
CA HIS A 272 -6.43 0.64 -20.55
C HIS A 272 -6.62 0.46 -19.05
N ARG A 273 -6.52 1.56 -18.30
CA ARG A 273 -6.92 1.55 -16.88
C ARG A 273 -8.41 1.23 -16.75
N ALA A 274 -8.84 0.80 -15.55
CA ALA A 274 -10.23 0.48 -15.27
C ALA A 274 -11.19 1.64 -15.64
N ALA A 275 -12.39 1.30 -16.11
CA ALA A 275 -13.40 2.29 -16.54
C ALA A 275 -14.05 3.08 -15.39
N ALA A 276 -13.89 2.60 -14.16
CA ALA A 276 -14.39 3.21 -12.94
C ALA A 276 -13.34 3.02 -11.83
N PRO A 277 -13.37 3.86 -10.78
CA PRO A 277 -12.38 3.76 -9.70
C PRO A 277 -12.36 2.38 -9.03
N VAL A 278 -11.17 1.80 -8.91
CA VAL A 278 -10.93 0.58 -8.13
C VAL A 278 -11.01 0.92 -6.64
N THR A 279 -11.99 0.35 -5.95
CA THR A 279 -12.30 0.68 -4.55
C THR A 279 -11.84 -0.41 -3.58
N ALA A 280 -11.75 -0.05 -2.30
CA ALA A 280 -11.52 -1.00 -1.22
C ALA A 280 -12.64 -2.06 -1.17
N ALA A 281 -13.90 -1.65 -1.35
CA ALA A 281 -15.05 -2.54 -1.30
C ALA A 281 -15.04 -3.62 -2.40
N ALA A 282 -14.63 -3.27 -3.62
CA ALA A 282 -14.52 -4.24 -4.71
C ALA A 282 -13.45 -5.30 -4.44
N ASN A 283 -12.29 -4.89 -3.91
CA ASN A 283 -11.22 -5.82 -3.56
C ASN A 283 -11.56 -6.67 -2.32
N ALA A 284 -12.28 -6.11 -1.35
CA ALA A 284 -12.72 -6.84 -0.16
C ALA A 284 -13.59 -8.06 -0.48
N VAL A 285 -14.34 -8.04 -1.59
CA VAL A 285 -15.11 -9.23 -2.05
C VAL A 285 -14.17 -10.38 -2.42
N ILE A 286 -13.08 -10.09 -3.14
CA ILE A 286 -12.07 -11.08 -3.54
C ILE A 286 -11.26 -11.54 -2.32
N GLU A 287 -10.85 -10.62 -1.44
CA GLU A 287 -10.13 -10.94 -0.20
C GLU A 287 -10.95 -11.86 0.71
N ASN A 288 -12.24 -11.59 0.89
CA ASN A 288 -13.12 -12.44 1.68
C ASN A 288 -13.29 -13.84 1.07
N ALA A 289 -13.31 -13.95 -0.26
CA ALA A 289 -13.35 -15.25 -0.92
C ALA A 289 -12.03 -16.03 -0.75
N LEU A 290 -10.87 -15.35 -0.78
CA LEU A 290 -9.57 -15.94 -0.47
C LEU A 290 -9.51 -16.44 0.99
N LEU A 291 -9.94 -15.62 1.95
CA LEU A 291 -10.02 -15.97 3.37
C LEU A 291 -10.93 -17.19 3.60
N ALA A 292 -12.07 -17.27 2.92
CA ALA A 292 -12.99 -18.40 3.03
C ALA A 292 -12.42 -19.68 2.42
N ALA A 293 -11.67 -19.58 1.31
CA ALA A 293 -11.10 -20.72 0.59
C ALA A 293 -9.79 -21.23 1.20
N ILE A 294 -9.05 -20.37 1.90
CA ILE A 294 -7.78 -20.68 2.56
C ILE A 294 -7.95 -20.47 4.07
N PRO A 295 -8.47 -21.47 4.81
CA PRO A 295 -8.82 -21.33 6.22
C PRO A 295 -7.57 -21.41 7.13
N LEU A 296 -6.58 -20.54 6.89
CA LEU A 296 -5.42 -20.33 7.75
C LEU A 296 -5.69 -19.16 8.68
N LYS A 297 -5.45 -19.34 9.98
CA LYS A 297 -5.45 -18.23 10.94
C LYS A 297 -4.12 -17.47 10.88
N PRO A 298 -4.10 -16.15 11.14
CA PRO A 298 -2.86 -15.41 11.31
C PRO A 298 -1.91 -16.10 12.29
N GLY A 299 -0.61 -16.06 12.00
CA GLY A 299 0.37 -16.78 12.80
C GLY A 299 1.76 -16.76 12.21
N ARG A 300 2.65 -17.55 12.81
CA ARG A 300 4.06 -17.63 12.44
C ARG A 300 4.65 -18.99 12.77
N ASN A 301 5.76 -19.34 12.13
CA ASN A 301 6.56 -20.48 12.56
C ASN A 301 7.25 -20.17 13.88
N ASN A 302 7.19 -21.13 14.81
CA ASN A 302 7.94 -21.07 16.07
C ASN A 302 9.41 -21.49 15.83
N ALA A 303 10.22 -21.49 16.89
CA ALA A 303 11.64 -21.87 16.81
C ALA A 303 11.90 -23.31 16.31
N GLN A 304 10.87 -24.16 16.25
CA GLN A 304 10.93 -25.53 15.70
C GLN A 304 10.43 -25.62 14.25
N GLY A 305 10.12 -24.49 13.60
CA GLY A 305 9.56 -24.45 12.25
C GLY A 305 8.10 -24.92 12.16
N VAL A 306 7.39 -24.95 13.29
CA VAL A 306 5.97 -25.34 13.34
C VAL A 306 5.11 -24.09 13.35
N PHE A 307 4.14 -24.00 12.44
CA PHE A 307 3.21 -22.88 12.39
C PHE A 307 2.30 -22.86 13.61
N VAL A 308 2.29 -21.73 14.31
CA VAL A 308 1.46 -21.46 15.47
C VAL A 308 0.63 -20.22 15.17
N ALA A 309 -0.69 -20.34 15.38
CA ALA A 309 -1.59 -19.22 15.25
C ALA A 309 -1.28 -18.15 16.31
N ASP A 310 -1.29 -16.89 15.91
CA ASP A 310 -1.17 -15.77 16.82
C ASP A 310 -2.44 -15.68 17.70
N PRO A 311 -2.32 -15.19 18.95
CA PRO A 311 -3.48 -14.93 19.77
C PRO A 311 -4.34 -13.83 19.11
N PRO A 312 -5.68 -13.91 19.19
CA PRO A 312 -6.54 -12.86 18.66
C PRO A 312 -6.29 -11.54 19.42
N PRO A 313 -6.49 -10.39 18.77
CA PRO A 313 -6.34 -9.10 19.42
C PRO A 313 -7.39 -8.91 20.53
N PRO A 314 -7.21 -7.91 21.42
CA PRO A 314 -8.21 -7.61 22.43
C PRO A 314 -9.52 -7.08 21.79
N PRO A 315 -10.69 -7.29 22.42
CA PRO A 315 -11.92 -6.60 22.04
C PRO A 315 -11.73 -5.06 22.04
N PRO A 316 -12.36 -4.32 21.11
CA PRO A 316 -13.31 -4.78 20.10
C PRO A 316 -12.68 -5.25 18.77
N PHE A 317 -11.35 -5.38 18.69
CA PHE A 317 -10.65 -5.63 17.41
C PHE A 317 -10.68 -7.08 16.92
N ASN A 318 -11.25 -8.00 17.71
CA ASN A 318 -11.35 -9.43 17.39
C ASN A 318 -12.69 -9.83 16.73
N VAL A 319 -13.44 -8.87 16.20
CA VAL A 319 -14.78 -9.10 15.62
C VAL A 319 -14.71 -9.48 14.15
N THR A 320 -13.86 -8.81 13.37
CA THR A 320 -13.68 -9.09 11.94
C THR A 320 -12.20 -9.15 11.60
N PHE A 321 -11.84 -9.88 10.55
CA PHE A 321 -10.46 -9.97 10.08
C PHE A 321 -9.90 -8.60 9.66
N ALA A 322 -10.73 -7.74 9.06
CA ALA A 322 -10.34 -6.36 8.74
C ALA A 322 -9.95 -5.57 10.00
N CYS A 323 -10.67 -5.76 11.12
CA CYS A 323 -10.31 -5.14 12.39
C CYS A 323 -9.07 -5.71 13.04
N GLU A 324 -8.86 -7.02 12.89
CA GLU A 324 -7.64 -7.66 13.34
C GLU A 324 -6.42 -7.12 12.57
N ALA A 325 -6.52 -7.00 11.24
CA ALA A 325 -5.47 -6.43 10.40
C ALA A 325 -5.20 -4.95 10.72
N TYR A 326 -6.23 -4.16 11.03
CA TYR A 326 -6.07 -2.77 11.47
C TYR A 326 -5.35 -2.66 12.83
N TYR A 327 -5.69 -3.53 13.79
CA TYR A 327 -4.99 -3.59 15.08
C TYR A 327 -3.52 -3.99 14.90
N ASP A 328 -3.27 -5.04 14.11
CA ASP A 328 -1.91 -5.50 13.81
C ASP A 328 -1.11 -4.44 13.04
N GLN A 329 -1.77 -3.63 12.20
CA GLN A 329 -1.13 -2.47 11.57
C GLN A 329 -0.65 -1.44 12.59
N ALA A 330 -1.45 -1.09 13.60
CA ALA A 330 -1.04 -0.17 14.67
C ALA A 330 0.06 -0.78 15.57
N ALA A 331 0.06 -2.10 15.77
CA ALA A 331 1.09 -2.84 16.50
C ALA A 331 2.44 -2.87 15.76
N ASN A 332 2.46 -2.58 14.46
CA ASN A 332 3.65 -2.55 13.63
C ASN A 332 4.11 -1.12 13.29
N VAL A 333 3.43 -0.08 13.76
CA VAL A 333 3.89 1.31 13.64
C VAL A 333 4.53 1.73 14.98
N PRO A 334 5.70 2.39 14.99
CA PRO A 334 6.40 2.73 16.23
C PRO A 334 5.55 3.58 17.17
N GLY A 335 5.39 3.13 18.40
CA GLY A 335 4.68 3.90 19.43
C GLY A 335 5.36 5.22 19.80
N THR A 336 6.66 5.36 19.50
CA THR A 336 7.42 6.60 19.68
C THR A 336 6.83 7.76 18.87
N LEU A 337 6.17 7.48 17.74
CA LEU A 337 5.54 8.50 16.88
C LEU A 337 4.40 9.24 17.58
N VAL A 338 3.75 8.63 18.57
CA VAL A 338 2.61 9.24 19.31
C VAL A 338 3.03 10.46 20.13
N ASN A 339 4.28 10.47 20.62
CA ASN A 339 4.81 11.52 21.48
C ASN A 339 5.55 12.63 20.71
N THR A 340 5.50 12.59 19.38
CA THR A 340 6.14 13.61 18.55
C THR A 340 5.38 14.94 18.61
N THR A 341 5.97 16.00 18.07
CA THR A 341 5.41 17.36 18.05
C THR A 341 5.61 17.99 16.67
N GLY A 342 5.02 19.16 16.43
CA GLY A 342 5.20 19.93 15.19
C GLY A 342 4.65 19.20 13.95
N VAL A 343 5.30 19.41 12.81
CA VAL A 343 4.98 18.82 11.50
C VAL A 343 4.97 17.29 11.58
N LEU A 344 5.91 16.67 12.30
CA LEU A 344 5.93 15.21 12.45
C LEU A 344 4.65 14.70 13.12
N LYS A 345 4.20 15.33 14.21
CA LYS A 345 2.94 14.96 14.88
C LYS A 345 1.74 15.18 13.98
N GLN A 346 1.67 16.34 13.32
CA GLN A 346 0.59 16.67 12.39
C GLN A 346 0.46 15.61 11.30
N ASN A 347 1.58 15.18 10.74
CA ASN A 347 1.64 14.16 9.71
C ASN A 347 1.28 12.76 10.23
N VAL A 348 1.73 12.38 11.43
CA VAL A 348 1.33 11.12 12.07
C VAL A 348 -0.19 11.09 12.33
N ASP A 349 -0.76 12.19 12.82
CA ASP A 349 -2.19 12.33 13.05
C ASP A 349 -3.00 12.26 11.75
N PHE A 350 -2.50 12.91 10.69
CA PHE A 350 -3.10 12.84 9.36
C PHE A 350 -3.16 11.40 8.84
N LEU A 351 -2.03 10.67 8.86
CA LEU A 351 -1.97 9.31 8.33
C LEU A 351 -2.78 8.30 9.18
N THR A 352 -2.71 8.39 10.50
CA THR A 352 -3.52 7.53 11.39
C THR A 352 -5.01 7.85 11.30
N GLY A 353 -5.36 9.12 11.01
CA GLY A 353 -6.73 9.52 10.68
C GLY A 353 -7.25 8.84 9.41
N ILE A 354 -6.45 8.76 8.35
CA ILE A 354 -6.79 8.03 7.11
C ILE A 354 -7.01 6.54 7.42
N GLN A 355 -6.11 5.92 8.19
CA GLN A 355 -6.25 4.51 8.59
C GLN A 355 -7.57 4.26 9.30
N PHE A 356 -7.90 5.10 10.28
CA PHE A 356 -9.12 4.97 11.05
C PHE A 356 -10.38 5.19 10.20
N GLN A 357 -10.40 6.19 9.33
CA GLN A 357 -11.55 6.50 8.49
C GLN A 357 -12.01 5.26 7.70
N LEU A 358 -11.07 4.52 7.11
CA LEU A 358 -11.41 3.32 6.35
C LEU A 358 -11.65 2.10 7.22
N ALA A 359 -10.87 1.92 8.29
CA ALA A 359 -11.10 0.84 9.25
C ALA A 359 -12.49 0.92 9.88
N SER A 360 -12.99 2.14 10.16
CA SER A 360 -14.28 2.39 10.81
C SER A 360 -15.51 1.91 10.03
N ASN A 361 -15.34 1.58 8.74
CA ASN A 361 -16.38 0.92 7.95
C ASN A 361 -16.56 -0.56 8.30
N SER A 362 -15.60 -1.15 9.03
CA SER A 362 -15.63 -2.55 9.46
C SER A 362 -16.31 -2.68 10.83
N PRO A 363 -17.22 -3.65 11.02
CA PRO A 363 -17.81 -3.93 12.33
C PRO A 363 -16.72 -4.21 13.39
N GLY A 364 -16.80 -3.50 14.51
CA GLY A 364 -15.84 -3.61 15.63
C GLY A 364 -14.70 -2.58 15.60
N CYS A 365 -14.52 -1.82 14.52
CA CYS A 365 -13.45 -0.84 14.35
C CYS A 365 -13.89 0.61 14.59
N ASN A 366 -14.77 0.85 15.56
CA ASN A 366 -15.29 2.20 15.82
C ASN A 366 -14.38 3.06 16.71
N GLN A 367 -13.18 2.57 17.03
CA GLN A 367 -12.19 3.29 17.85
C GLN A 367 -10.89 3.47 17.07
N GLN A 368 -10.38 4.70 17.05
CA GLN A 368 -9.07 4.98 16.49
C GLN A 368 -7.99 4.38 17.39
N ILE A 369 -7.03 3.70 16.77
CA ILE A 369 -5.89 3.10 17.46
C ILE A 369 -4.68 3.96 17.15
N LEU A 370 -3.98 4.42 18.18
CA LEU A 370 -2.70 5.07 18.02
C LEU A 370 -1.59 4.02 17.89
N PRO A 371 -0.52 4.28 17.14
CA PRO A 371 0.64 3.39 17.07
C PRO A 371 1.15 2.95 18.44
N PHE A 372 1.52 1.68 18.58
CA PHE A 372 2.05 1.12 19.83
C PHE A 372 3.14 0.06 19.61
N GLY A 373 3.63 -0.07 18.38
CA GLY A 373 4.66 -1.03 18.01
C GLY A 373 6.07 -0.66 18.48
N PRO A 374 7.02 -1.61 18.36
CA PRO A 374 8.42 -1.37 18.67
C PRO A 374 9.06 -0.42 17.66
N ALA A 375 9.98 0.41 18.15
CA ALA A 375 10.84 1.25 17.32
C ALA A 375 12.05 0.47 16.80
N GLY A 376 12.60 0.87 15.64
CA GLY A 376 13.87 0.34 15.14
C GLY A 376 13.81 -1.03 14.47
N VAL A 377 12.63 -1.49 14.04
CA VAL A 377 12.44 -2.83 13.44
C VAL A 377 12.34 -2.84 11.92
#